data_AF-A0AAU7CCN1-F1
#
_entry.id   AF-A0AAU7CCN1-F1
#
_cell.length_a   1.000
_cell.length_b   1.000
_cell.length_c   1.000
_cell.angle_alpha   90.00
_cell.angle_beta   90.00
_cell.angle_gamma   90.00
#
_symmetry.space_group_name_H-M   'P 1'
#
loop_
_entity.id
_entity.type
_entity.pdbx_description
1 polymer ?
#
loop_
_entity_poly.entity_id
_entity_poly.type
_entity_poly.pdbx_seq_one_letter_code
_entity_poly.pdbx_strand_id
1 'polypeptide(L)'
;MQDEFFIDEQGRFQMATDDLTAFMEFLQANKILCSAEEPSAFTAEGRTYGYGRLHHLYDAEAAEDLHRHWNRDREESRTSQPQRS
;
A
#
# COMPACT_ATOMS: atom_id res chain seq x y z
N MET A 1 4.42 -15.04 6.34
CA MET A 1 5.83 -14.76 6.06
C MET A 1 5.79 -13.88 4.81
N GLN A 2 5.98 -12.57 5.01
CA GLN A 2 6.11 -11.49 4.02
C GLN A 2 4.99 -11.39 2.97
N ASP A 3 3.95 -10.60 3.28
CA ASP A 3 3.23 -9.78 2.28
C ASP A 3 4.26 -8.77 1.75
N GLU A 4 5.15 -9.25 0.90
CA GLU A 4 6.21 -8.45 0.30
C GLU A 4 5.53 -7.55 -0.72
N PHE A 5 5.38 -6.27 -0.35
CA PHE A 5 4.94 -5.26 -1.29
C PHE A 5 5.96 -5.18 -2.41
N PHE A 6 5.49 -5.53 -3.60
CA PHE A 6 6.30 -5.60 -4.81
C PHE A 6 5.75 -4.63 -5.83
N ILE A 7 6.63 -3.82 -6.40
CA ILE A 7 6.35 -2.97 -7.55
C ILE A 7 6.97 -3.63 -8.78
N ASP A 8 6.16 -3.92 -9.80
CA ASP A 8 6.65 -4.52 -11.04
C ASP A 8 7.44 -3.51 -11.90
N GLU A 9 8.02 -4.01 -13.01
CA GLU A 9 8.79 -3.19 -13.96
C GLU A 9 7.97 -2.06 -14.62
N GLN A 10 6.64 -2.07 -14.48
CA GLN A 10 5.71 -1.06 -14.99
C GLN A 10 5.23 -0.09 -13.91
N GLY A 11 5.75 -0.22 -12.68
CA GLY A 11 5.39 0.64 -11.55
C GLY A 11 4.09 0.20 -10.87
N ARG A 12 3.63 -1.03 -11.12
CA ARG A 12 2.38 -1.56 -10.61
C ARG A 12 2.59 -2.32 -9.32
N PHE A 13 1.73 -2.06 -8.35
CA PHE A 13 1.69 -2.77 -7.07
C PHE A 13 0.28 -3.26 -6.75
N GLN A 14 0.21 -4.30 -5.92
CA GLN A 14 -1.04 -4.94 -5.52
C GLN A 14 -1.17 -4.93 -4.01
N MET A 15 -2.37 -4.63 -3.50
CA MET A 15 -2.70 -4.75 -2.08
C MET A 15 -4.22 -4.84 -1.87
N ALA A 16 -4.64 -5.13 -0.64
CA ALA A 16 -6.06 -5.14 -0.29
C ALA A 16 -6.69 -3.77 -0.59
N THR A 17 -7.90 -3.70 -1.12
CA THR A 17 -8.54 -2.45 -1.58
C THR A 17 -8.66 -1.40 -0.47
N ASP A 18 -8.92 -1.83 0.76
CA ASP A 18 -8.97 -0.96 1.94
C ASP A 18 -7.60 -0.31 2.21
N ASP A 19 -6.54 -1.10 2.08
CA ASP A 19 -5.15 -0.68 2.26
C ASP A 19 -4.64 0.15 1.07
N LEU A 20 -5.10 -0.17 -0.15
CA LEU A 20 -4.72 0.48 -1.39
C LEU A 20 -5.12 1.95 -1.39
N THR A 21 -6.36 2.23 -1.00
CA THR A 21 -6.88 3.60 -0.98
C THR A 21 -6.08 4.45 0.02
N ALA A 22 -5.90 3.95 1.24
CA ALA A 22 -5.14 4.65 2.28
C ALA A 22 -3.66 4.82 1.90
N PHE A 23 -3.04 3.80 1.30
CA PHE A 23 -1.64 3.86 0.90
C PHE A 23 -1.43 4.84 -0.27
N MET A 24 -2.34 4.87 -1.25
CA MET A 24 -2.29 5.85 -2.33
C MET A 24 -2.42 7.30 -1.84
N GLU A 25 -3.29 7.55 -0.86
CA GLU A 25 -3.38 8.86 -0.21
C GLU A 25 -2.07 9.22 0.50
N PHE A 26 -1.45 8.25 1.16
CA PHE A 26 -0.15 8.41 1.82
C PHE A 26 0.97 8.71 0.81
N LEU A 27 1.01 8.01 -0.32
CA LEU A 27 1.96 8.29 -1.41
C LEU A 27 1.78 9.73 -1.95
N GLN A 28 0.54 10.14 -2.21
CA GLN A 28 0.24 11.50 -2.69
C GLN A 28 0.63 12.58 -1.68
N ALA A 29 0.40 12.33 -0.38
CA ALA A 29 0.82 13.23 0.68
C ALA A 29 2.35 13.42 0.69
N ASN A 30 3.10 12.37 0.33
CA ASN A 30 4.56 12.36 0.19
C ASN A 30 5.06 12.71 -1.22
N LYS A 31 4.21 13.31 -2.07
CA LYS A 31 4.55 13.75 -3.44
C LYS A 31 4.88 12.64 -4.42
N ILE A 32 4.52 11.39 -4.11
CA ILE A 32 4.63 10.28 -5.04
C ILE A 32 3.33 10.21 -5.86
N LEU A 33 3.45 10.36 -7.17
CA LEU A 33 2.30 10.35 -8.08
C LEU A 33 1.91 8.91 -8.41
N CYS A 34 0.66 8.56 -8.12
CA CYS A 34 0.10 7.25 -8.41
C CYS A 34 -1.39 7.34 -8.77
N SER A 35 -1.90 6.33 -9.46
CA SER A 35 -3.32 6.19 -9.80
C SER A 35 -3.79 4.74 -9.59
N ALA A 36 -5.08 4.59 -9.26
CA ALA A 36 -5.70 3.27 -9.17
C ALA A 36 -5.97 2.76 -10.59
N GLU A 37 -5.72 1.47 -10.82
CA GLU A 37 -6.16 0.81 -12.05
C GLU A 37 -7.57 0.23 -11.87
N GLU A 38 -8.58 0.94 -12.38
CA GLU A 38 -9.94 0.41 -12.51
C GLU A 38 -10.03 -0.60 -13.68
N PRO A 39 -10.62 -1.80 -13.55
CA PRO A 39 -11.19 -2.49 -12.40
C PRO A 39 -10.68 -3.95 -12.32
N SER A 40 -9.40 -4.18 -12.09
CA SER A 40 -8.89 -5.55 -11.84
C SER A 40 -9.08 -5.95 -10.38
N ALA A 41 -10.18 -5.53 -9.75
CA ALA A 41 -10.46 -5.90 -8.39
C ALA A 41 -10.80 -7.39 -8.36
N PHE A 42 -10.05 -8.18 -7.60
CA PHE A 42 -10.31 -9.60 -7.46
C PHE A 42 -10.42 -9.96 -5.99
N THR A 43 -11.24 -10.97 -5.71
CA THR A 43 -11.43 -11.45 -4.35
C THR A 43 -10.55 -12.68 -4.15
N ALA A 44 -9.68 -12.64 -3.15
CA ALA A 44 -8.90 -13.78 -2.69
C ALA A 44 -9.04 -13.89 -1.17
N GLU A 45 -9.29 -15.10 -0.68
CA GLU A 45 -9.42 -15.37 0.77
C GLU A 45 -10.44 -14.46 1.51
N GLY A 46 -11.51 -14.05 0.81
CA GLY A 46 -12.54 -13.17 1.36
C GLY A 46 -12.15 -11.69 1.47
N ARG A 47 -11.02 -11.29 0.89
CA ARG A 47 -10.58 -9.89 0.77
C ARG A 47 -10.57 -9.45 -0.68
N THR A 48 -10.98 -8.21 -0.92
CA THR A 48 -10.87 -7.59 -2.24
C THR A 48 -9.48 -6.98 -2.35
N TYR A 49 -8.79 -7.28 -3.44
CA TYR A 49 -7.51 -6.70 -3.80
C TYR A 49 -7.68 -5.76 -4.98
N GLY A 50 -6.88 -4.72 -5.03
CA GLY A 50 -6.80 -3.81 -6.17
C GLY A 50 -5.36 -3.61 -6.60
N TYR A 51 -5.20 -2.87 -7.69
CA TYR A 51 -3.89 -2.50 -8.23
C TYR A 51 -3.73 -0.99 -8.25
N GLY A 52 -2.58 -0.53 -7.77
CA GLY A 52 -2.11 0.84 -7.93
C GLY A 52 -0.96 0.88 -8.92
N ARG A 53 -0.80 2.03 -9.59
CA ARG A 53 0.30 2.26 -10.52
C ARG A 53 0.96 3.59 -10.24
N LEU A 54 2.28 3.55 -10.04
CA LEU A 54 3.12 4.73 -9.99
C LEU A 54 3.20 5.39 -11.36
N HIS A 55 3.16 6.72 -11.40
CA HIS A 55 3.35 7.47 -12.65
C HIS A 55 4.80 7.47 -13.11
N HIS A 56 5.72 7.31 -12.14
CA HIS A 56 7.16 7.35 -12.38
C HIS A 56 7.86 6.16 -11.73
N LEU A 57 8.62 5.42 -12.52
CA LEU A 57 9.37 4.24 -12.03
C LEU A 57 10.51 4.61 -11.07
N TYR A 58 11.07 5.82 -11.19
CA TYR A 58 12.10 6.28 -10.25
C TYR A 58 11.54 6.49 -8.82
N ASP A 59 10.21 6.58 -8.67
CA ASP A 59 9.55 6.67 -7.37
C ASP A 59 9.34 5.29 -6.73
N ALA A 60 9.72 4.18 -7.40
CA ALA A 60 9.51 2.83 -6.88
C ALA A 60 10.22 2.60 -5.54
N GLU A 61 11.51 2.95 -5.45
CA GLU A 61 12.29 2.82 -4.21
C GLU A 61 11.68 3.67 -3.09
N ALA A 62 11.27 4.91 -3.39
CA ALA A 62 10.61 5.78 -2.43
C ALA A 62 9.25 5.22 -1.97
N ALA A 63 8.48 4.62 -2.87
CA ALA A 63 7.20 3.99 -2.54
C ALA A 63 7.39 2.75 -1.66
N GLU A 64 8.42 1.93 -1.91
CA GLU A 64 8.77 0.80 -1.04
C GLU A 64 9.18 1.27 0.36
N ASP A 65 10.00 2.31 0.45
CA ASP A 65 10.40 2.92 1.73
C ASP A 65 9.19 3.45 2.51
N LEU A 66 8.30 4.16 1.82
CA LEU A 66 7.05 4.66 2.40
C LEU A 66 6.13 3.53 2.84
N HIS A 67 6.04 2.43 2.10
CA HIS A 67 5.27 1.25 2.49
C HIS A 67 5.82 0.62 3.78
N ARG A 68 7.16 0.50 3.89
CA ARG A 68 7.80 -0.01 5.12
C ARG A 68 7.51 0.87 6.32
N HIS A 69 7.61 2.19 6.14
CA HIS A 69 7.28 3.16 7.19
C HIS A 69 5.82 3.05 7.61
N TRP A 70 4.91 3.03 6.64
CA TRP A 70 3.47 2.93 6.87
C TRP A 70 3.07 1.65 7.64
N ASN A 71 3.66 0.50 7.30
CA ASN A 71 3.41 -0.74 8.04
C ASN A 71 3.95 -0.71 9.47
N ARG A 72 5.14 -0.12 9.68
CA ARG A 72 5.71 0.04 11.03
C ARG A 72 4.80 0.90 11.91
N ASP A 73 4.36 2.05 11.41
CA ASP A 73 3.48 2.95 12.16
C ASP A 73 2.14 2.29 12.51
N ARG A 74 1.61 1.44 11.61
CA ARG A 74 0.40 0.64 11.87
C ARG A 74 0.61 -0.43 12.93
N GLU A 75 1.76 -1.10 12.95
CA GLU A 75 2.10 -2.09 13.96
C GLU A 75 2.30 -1.44 15.35
N GLU A 76 2.97 -0.30 15.40
CA GLU A 76 3.14 0.49 16.62
C GLU A 76 1.80 1.01 17.17
N SER A 77 0.91 1.48 16.29
CA SER A 77 -0.45 1.90 16.67
C SER A 77 -1.30 0.73 17.18
N ARG A 78 -1.07 -0.49 16.68
CA ARG A 78 -1.78 -1.70 17.11
C ARG A 78 -1.30 -2.22 18.45
N THR A 79 -0.01 -2.07 18.75
CA THR A 79 0.60 -2.48 20.01
C THR A 79 0.45 -1.46 21.14
N SER A 80 0.15 -0.20 20.81
CA SER A 80 0.00 0.91 21.77
C SER A 80 -1.43 1.12 22.30
N GLN A 81 -2.43 0.31 21.93
CA GLN A 81 -3.76 0.39 22.56
C GLN A 81 -3.72 -0.22 23.97
N PRO A 82 -3.92 0.56 25.05
CA PRO A 82 -4.07 0.01 26.39
C PRO A 82 -5.34 -0.84 26.41
N GLN A 83 -5.21 -2.10 26.84
CA GLN A 83 -6.36 -2.90 27.25
C GLN A 83 -7.10 -2.13 28.35
N ARG A 84 -8.20 -1.46 28.00
CA ARG A 84 -9.13 -0.92 28.99
C ARG A 84 -9.83 -2.11 29.64
N SER A 85 -9.31 -2.50 30.79
CA SER A 85 -9.94 -3.39 31.77
C SER A 85 -11.19 -2.76 32.39
#